data_AF-A0A267TAM4-F1
#
_entry.id   AF-A0A267TAM4-F1
#
_cell.length_a   1.000
_cell.length_b   1.000
_cell.length_c   1.000
_cell.angle_alpha   90.00
_cell.angle_beta   90.00
_cell.angle_gamma   90.00
#
_symmetry.space_group_name_H-M   'P 1'
#
loop_
_entity.id
_entity.type
_entity.pdbx_description
1 polymer ?
#
loop_
_entity_poly.entity_id
_entity_poly.type
_entity_poly.pdbx_seq_one_letter_code
_entity_poly.pdbx_strand_id
1 'polypeptide(L)'
;MSHSHDLIHCKNCQNEYHGHYCPNCGQKATTKRLVFNDIFSELLNAFTYFNRGLLYTLKMMSTRPGHSVREYVQGKRVNHFHPVNYLLLIGGVATWIYLHYWDDLFNMDIMFQNMKTKEQKAIMPFVKKAVHFAFENYTYQLMFSILLYGFFSVKILGKERYNWVEGIVLHLFVLSHSELIKLLLFPFLFF
;
A
#
# COMPACT_ATOMS: atom_id res chain seq x y z
N MET A 1 -29.58 21.74 -20.58
CA MET A 1 -28.79 20.96 -19.61
C MET A 1 -28.48 21.87 -18.44
N SER A 2 -29.27 21.79 -17.37
CA SER A 2 -29.14 22.65 -16.18
C SER A 2 -28.01 22.13 -15.30
N HIS A 3 -26.84 22.77 -15.34
CA HIS A 3 -25.80 22.55 -14.35
C HIS A 3 -26.25 23.18 -13.03
N SER A 4 -26.60 22.35 -12.05
CA SER A 4 -26.94 22.83 -10.72
C SER A 4 -25.72 23.53 -10.11
N HIS A 5 -25.88 24.82 -9.82
CA HIS A 5 -24.96 25.61 -9.02
C HIS A 5 -25.11 25.23 -7.54
N ASP A 6 -24.95 23.94 -7.22
CA ASP A 6 -24.98 23.50 -5.84
C ASP A 6 -23.68 23.97 -5.15
N LEU A 7 -23.83 24.50 -3.94
CA LEU A 7 -22.70 24.90 -3.10
C LEU A 7 -22.01 23.63 -2.60
N ILE A 8 -20.72 23.47 -2.92
CA ILE A 8 -19.95 22.26 -2.61
C ILE A 8 -19.00 22.55 -1.46
N HIS A 9 -19.06 21.71 -0.42
CA HIS A 9 -18.13 21.77 0.70
C HIS A 9 -16.91 20.86 0.45
N CYS A 10 -15.71 21.43 0.38
CA CYS A 10 -14.48 20.69 0.08
C CYS A 10 -14.05 19.78 1.26
N LYS A 11 -13.93 18.46 1.04
CA LYS A 11 -13.49 17.53 2.11
C LYS A 11 -12.06 17.77 2.59
N ASN A 12 -11.17 18.30 1.74
CA ASN A 12 -9.76 18.51 2.05
C ASN A 12 -9.52 19.81 2.84
N CYS A 13 -10.02 20.94 2.36
CA CYS A 13 -9.76 22.27 2.94
C CYS A 13 -10.99 22.97 3.55
N GLN A 14 -12.17 22.34 3.52
CA GLN A 14 -13.43 22.88 4.04
C GLN A 14 -13.91 24.18 3.35
N ASN A 15 -13.28 24.58 2.24
CA ASN A 15 -13.74 25.73 1.45
C ASN A 15 -15.05 25.40 0.72
N GLU A 16 -15.99 26.33 0.74
CA GLU A 16 -17.22 26.26 -0.03
C GLU A 16 -17.02 26.88 -1.42
N TYR A 17 -17.47 26.20 -2.46
CA TYR A 17 -17.26 26.66 -3.84
C TYR A 17 -18.29 26.09 -4.80
N HIS A 18 -18.36 26.69 -5.99
CA HIS A 18 -19.10 26.16 -7.13
C HIS A 18 -18.12 25.71 -8.22
N GLY A 19 -18.48 24.66 -8.96
CA GLY A 19 -17.70 24.12 -10.07
C GLY A 19 -17.17 22.71 -9.83
N HIS A 20 -16.29 22.25 -10.72
CA HIS A 20 -15.83 20.86 -10.74
C HIS A 20 -14.59 20.59 -9.85
N TYR A 21 -13.84 21.63 -9.49
CA TYR A 21 -12.61 21.55 -8.70
C TYR A 21 -12.57 22.67 -7.68
N CYS A 22 -12.11 22.36 -6.47
CA CYS A 22 -11.93 23.35 -5.42
C CYS A 22 -10.86 24.37 -5.82
N PRO A 23 -11.16 25.68 -5.82
CA PRO A 23 -10.19 26.70 -6.24
C PRO A 23 -9.01 26.84 -5.27
N ASN A 24 -9.18 26.45 -4.00
CA ASN A 24 -8.14 26.57 -2.98
C ASN A 24 -7.14 25.39 -2.98
N CYS A 25 -7.62 24.15 -3.17
CA CYS A 25 -6.77 22.96 -3.05
C CYS A 25 -6.83 22.00 -4.24
N GLY A 26 -7.62 22.29 -5.28
CA GLY A 26 -7.72 21.46 -6.48
C GLY A 26 -8.49 20.15 -6.32
N GLN A 27 -9.14 19.89 -5.17
CA GLN A 27 -9.95 18.68 -5.00
C GLN A 27 -11.15 18.64 -5.95
N LYS A 28 -11.38 17.50 -6.62
CA LYS A 28 -12.59 17.25 -7.43
C LYS A 28 -13.86 17.33 -6.59
N ALA A 29 -14.85 18.07 -7.10
CA ALA A 29 -16.20 18.18 -6.54
C ALA A 29 -16.90 16.83 -6.33
N THR A 30 -16.69 15.90 -7.24
CA THR A 30 -17.30 14.56 -7.23
C THR A 30 -16.58 13.57 -6.30
N THR A 31 -15.80 14.04 -5.32
CA THR A 31 -15.10 13.15 -4.38
C THR A 31 -16.10 12.39 -3.50
N LYS A 32 -16.42 11.18 -3.93
CA LYS A 32 -17.32 10.23 -3.26
C LYS A 32 -16.57 9.21 -2.41
N ARG A 33 -17.33 8.42 -1.66
CA ARG A 33 -16.81 7.24 -0.95
C ARG A 33 -16.19 6.26 -1.95
N LEU A 34 -15.09 5.63 -1.58
CA LEU A 34 -14.34 4.74 -2.48
C LEU A 34 -15.16 3.52 -2.87
N VAL A 35 -15.19 3.24 -4.17
CA VAL A 35 -15.75 2.01 -4.76
C VAL A 35 -14.73 1.32 -5.66
N PHE A 36 -14.94 0.04 -5.99
CA PHE A 36 -14.01 -0.76 -6.78
C PHE A 36 -13.62 -0.13 -8.12
N ASN A 37 -14.58 0.53 -8.78
CA ASN A 37 -14.34 1.19 -10.06
C ASN A 37 -13.30 2.31 -9.96
N ASP A 38 -13.22 2.99 -8.82
CA ASP A 38 -12.22 4.04 -8.61
C ASP A 38 -10.81 3.42 -8.61
N ILE A 39 -10.62 2.33 -7.85
CA ILE A 39 -9.34 1.61 -7.76
C ILE A 39 -8.90 1.04 -9.12
N PHE A 40 -9.82 0.44 -9.87
CA PHE A 40 -9.50 -0.11 -11.18
C PHE A 40 -9.14 0.97 -12.20
N SER A 41 -9.89 2.08 -12.20
CA SER A 41 -9.59 3.23 -13.06
C SER A 41 -8.24 3.85 -12.71
N GLU A 42 -7.87 3.87 -11.43
CA GLU A 42 -6.57 4.35 -10.96
C GLU A 42 -5.43 3.40 -11.36
N LEU A 43 -5.63 2.08 -11.31
CA LEU A 43 -4.64 1.10 -11.78
C LEU A 43 -4.31 1.30 -13.26
N LEU A 44 -5.34 1.48 -14.10
CA LEU A 44 -5.16 1.74 -15.53
C LEU A 44 -4.44 3.07 -15.80
N ASN A 45 -4.63 4.06 -14.92
CA ASN A 45 -4.00 5.37 -15.01
C ASN A 45 -2.74 5.50 -14.14
N ALA A 46 -2.23 4.41 -13.58
CA ALA A 46 -1.14 4.48 -12.61
C ALA A 46 0.16 5.03 -13.22
N PHE A 47 0.39 4.75 -14.51
CA PHE A 47 1.58 5.17 -15.24
C PHE A 47 1.44 6.55 -15.91
N THR A 48 0.25 7.14 -15.95
CA THR A 48 -0.01 8.39 -16.69
C THR A 48 0.14 9.66 -15.85
N TYR A 49 0.13 9.57 -14.52
CA TYR A 49 0.28 10.74 -13.63
C TYR A 49 1.20 10.44 -12.44
N PHE A 50 2.46 10.85 -12.52
CA PHE A 50 3.35 10.91 -11.35
C PHE A 50 2.89 12.07 -10.47
N ASN A 51 2.04 11.77 -9.50
CA ASN A 51 1.34 12.77 -8.69
C ASN A 51 2.23 13.42 -7.62
N ARG A 52 1.96 14.70 -7.36
CA ARG A 52 2.43 15.40 -6.16
C ARG A 52 1.84 14.70 -4.93
N GLY A 53 2.63 14.46 -3.88
CA GLY A 53 2.14 13.86 -2.63
C GLY A 53 2.95 12.68 -2.08
N LEU A 54 3.92 12.13 -2.83
CA LEU A 54 4.76 11.02 -2.36
C LEU A 54 5.46 11.35 -1.03
N LEU A 55 6.18 12.48 -0.95
CA LEU A 55 6.87 12.89 0.27
C LEU A 55 5.92 13.09 1.46
N TYR A 56 4.73 13.62 1.21
CA TYR A 56 3.71 13.79 2.26
C TYR A 56 3.23 12.42 2.77
N THR A 57 2.86 11.51 1.87
CA THR A 57 2.46 10.14 2.23
C THR A 57 3.58 9.41 2.96
N LEU A 58 4.82 9.49 2.48
CA LEU A 58 5.97 8.88 3.15
C LEU A 58 6.10 9.38 4.59
N LYS A 59 6.12 10.70 4.80
CA LYS A 59 6.23 11.32 6.12
C LYS A 59 5.06 10.92 7.03
N MET A 60 3.83 10.99 6.53
CA MET A 60 2.64 10.73 7.32
C MET A 60 2.48 9.25 7.64
N MET A 61 2.84 8.35 6.73
CA MET A 61 2.88 6.91 7.00
C MET A 61 3.97 6.52 7.99
N SER A 62 5.12 7.18 7.98
CA SER A 62 6.19 6.91 8.96
C SER A 62 5.89 7.47 10.35
N THR A 63 5.19 8.59 10.46
CA THR A 63 4.98 9.28 11.75
C THR A 63 3.61 9.04 12.36
N ARG A 64 2.56 8.97 11.54
CA ARG A 64 1.15 8.87 11.96
C ARG A 64 0.32 8.04 10.96
N PRO A 65 0.66 6.76 10.73
CA PRO A 65 0.06 5.95 9.66
C PRO A 65 -1.47 5.86 9.75
N GLY A 66 -2.01 5.63 10.95
CA GLY A 66 -3.46 5.55 11.15
C GLY A 66 -4.19 6.86 10.80
N HIS A 67 -3.57 8.02 11.02
CA HIS A 67 -4.14 9.31 10.66
C HIS A 67 -4.13 9.51 9.13
N SER A 68 -3.00 9.22 8.49
CA SER A 68 -2.83 9.36 7.04
C SER A 68 -3.88 8.56 6.28
N VAL A 69 -4.04 7.29 6.63
CA VAL A 69 -5.00 6.43 5.94
C VAL A 69 -6.44 6.87 6.21
N ARG A 70 -6.74 7.28 7.45
CA ARG A 70 -8.09 7.78 7.80
C ARG A 70 -8.45 9.04 7.00
N GLU A 71 -7.53 9.98 6.87
CA GLU A 71 -7.71 11.18 6.04
C GLU A 71 -8.00 10.82 4.59
N TYR A 72 -7.25 9.87 4.03
CA TYR A 72 -7.45 9.41 2.66
C TYR A 72 -8.85 8.83 2.44
N VAL A 73 -9.27 7.92 3.32
CA VAL A 73 -10.59 7.25 3.29
C VAL A 73 -11.72 8.27 3.45
N GLN A 74 -11.55 9.26 4.34
CA GLN A 74 -12.52 10.34 4.54
C GLN A 74 -12.58 11.35 3.38
N GLY A 75 -11.69 11.22 2.38
CA GLY A 75 -11.72 12.01 1.16
C GLY A 75 -10.74 13.18 1.12
N LYS A 76 -9.81 13.31 2.08
CA LYS A 76 -8.70 14.27 2.05
C LYS A 76 -7.53 13.74 1.21
N ARG A 77 -7.78 13.55 -0.09
CA ARG A 77 -6.86 12.81 -0.98
C ARG A 77 -5.81 13.68 -1.67
N VAL A 78 -5.97 15.00 -1.68
CA VAL A 78 -5.13 15.94 -2.47
C VAL A 78 -3.64 15.81 -2.14
N ASN A 79 -3.29 15.72 -0.86
CA ASN A 79 -1.89 15.66 -0.42
C ASN A 79 -1.31 14.25 -0.44
N HIS A 80 -2.17 13.23 -0.48
CA HIS A 80 -1.77 11.85 -0.38
C HIS A 80 -1.43 11.29 -1.75
N PHE A 81 -0.28 10.64 -1.85
CA PHE A 81 0.04 9.79 -2.98
C PHE A 81 -0.95 8.64 -3.10
N HIS A 82 -1.32 8.35 -4.34
CA HIS A 82 -2.33 7.37 -4.63
C HIS A 82 -1.90 5.96 -4.16
N PRO A 83 -2.68 5.21 -3.36
CA PRO A 83 -2.26 3.95 -2.75
C PRO A 83 -1.82 2.89 -3.77
N VAL A 84 -2.50 2.80 -4.93
CA VAL A 84 -2.09 1.87 -6.01
C VAL A 84 -0.75 2.29 -6.60
N ASN A 85 -0.55 3.58 -6.89
CA ASN A 85 0.70 4.09 -7.46
C ASN A 85 1.83 3.99 -6.43
N TYR A 86 1.52 4.15 -5.14
CA TYR A 86 2.46 3.99 -4.05
C TYR A 86 3.01 2.56 -3.99
N LEU A 87 2.12 1.56 -4.11
CA LEU A 87 2.50 0.16 -4.17
C LEU A 87 3.34 -0.14 -5.42
N LEU A 88 2.89 0.32 -6.58
CA LEU A 88 3.62 0.08 -7.83
C LEU A 88 5.01 0.71 -7.81
N LEU A 89 5.15 1.92 -7.26
CA LEU A 89 6.44 2.60 -7.17
C LEU A 89 7.37 1.90 -6.17
N ILE A 90 6.97 1.78 -4.90
CA ILE A 90 7.83 1.22 -3.86
C ILE A 90 8.03 -0.28 -4.08
N GLY A 91 6.95 -1.02 -4.35
CA GLY A 91 7.00 -2.45 -4.63
C GLY A 91 7.78 -2.77 -5.90
N GLY A 92 7.67 -1.94 -6.94
CA GLY A 92 8.49 -2.08 -8.16
C GLY A 92 9.98 -1.89 -7.89
N VAL A 93 10.36 -0.85 -7.13
CA VAL A 93 11.75 -0.63 -6.73
C VAL A 93 12.26 -1.76 -5.84
N ALA A 94 11.47 -2.18 -4.85
CA ALA A 94 11.81 -3.30 -3.97
C ALA A 94 11.99 -4.60 -4.76
N THR A 95 11.07 -4.91 -5.68
CA THR A 95 11.17 -6.08 -6.55
C THR A 95 12.42 -6.04 -7.42
N TRP A 96 12.71 -4.90 -8.04
CA TRP A 96 13.93 -4.74 -8.84
C TRP A 96 15.19 -5.01 -8.01
N ILE A 97 15.27 -4.45 -6.79
CA ILE A 97 16.38 -4.70 -5.87
C ILE A 97 16.44 -6.19 -5.48
N TYR A 98 15.32 -6.79 -5.05
CA TYR A 98 15.30 -8.18 -4.65
C TYR A 98 15.68 -9.14 -5.78
N LEU A 99 15.34 -8.83 -7.04
CA LEU A 99 15.76 -9.65 -8.18
C LEU A 99 17.28 -9.59 -8.43
N HIS A 100 17.91 -8.43 -8.21
CA HIS A 100 19.36 -8.28 -8.41
C HIS A 100 20.19 -8.84 -7.26
N TYR A 101 19.67 -8.80 -6.04
CA TYR A 101 20.37 -9.23 -4.82
C TYR A 101 19.76 -10.48 -4.19
N TRP A 102 19.05 -11.28 -4.99
CA TRP A 102 18.29 -12.43 -4.51
C TRP A 102 19.17 -13.45 -3.77
N ASP A 103 20.28 -13.84 -4.41
CA ASP A 103 21.15 -14.90 -3.92
C ASP A 103 21.88 -14.49 -2.63
N ASP A 104 22.24 -13.22 -2.51
CA ASP A 104 22.86 -12.68 -1.30
C ASP A 104 21.83 -12.57 -0.16
N LEU A 105 20.63 -12.05 -0.43
CA LEU A 105 19.57 -11.87 0.57
C LEU A 105 19.07 -13.21 1.12
N PHE A 106 19.02 -14.23 0.27
CA PHE A 106 18.55 -15.58 0.60
C PHE A 106 19.67 -16.60 0.63
N ASN A 107 20.85 -16.20 1.11
CA ASN A 107 21.89 -17.15 1.47
C ASN A 107 21.44 -17.96 2.70
N MET A 108 20.61 -18.98 2.44
CA MET A 108 20.01 -19.88 3.43
C MET A 108 21.07 -20.61 4.24
N ASP A 109 22.28 -20.76 3.69
CA ASP A 109 23.36 -21.38 4.41
C ASP A 109 23.87 -20.47 5.53
N ILE A 110 23.85 -19.13 5.41
CA ILE A 110 24.16 -18.20 6.51
C ILE A 110 23.09 -18.27 7.62
N MET A 111 21.80 -18.26 7.28
CA MET A 111 20.71 -18.35 8.28
C MET A 111 20.79 -19.66 9.10
N PHE A 112 21.36 -20.71 8.52
CA PHE A 112 21.42 -22.03 9.12
C PHE A 112 22.84 -22.53 9.48
N GLN A 113 23.86 -21.67 9.31
CA GLN A 113 25.27 -22.03 9.44
C GLN A 113 25.64 -22.51 10.85
N ASN A 114 24.93 -22.02 11.87
CA ASN A 114 25.18 -22.34 13.27
C ASN A 114 24.37 -23.53 13.82
N MET A 115 23.61 -24.24 12.97
CA MET A 115 22.71 -25.31 13.39
C MET A 115 23.41 -26.68 13.46
N LYS A 116 23.74 -27.12 14.68
CA LYS A 116 24.51 -28.36 14.96
C LYS A 116 23.65 -29.58 15.32
N THR A 117 22.38 -29.40 15.71
CA THR A 117 21.56 -30.47 16.30
C THR A 117 20.87 -31.37 15.26
N LYS A 118 20.75 -32.67 15.59
CA LYS A 118 20.15 -33.71 14.74
C LYS A 118 18.69 -33.42 14.36
N GLU A 119 17.94 -32.76 15.25
CA GLU A 119 16.56 -32.33 15.04
C GLU A 119 16.43 -31.22 13.98
N GLN A 120 17.38 -30.27 13.95
CA GLN A 120 17.38 -29.20 12.95
C GLN A 120 17.69 -29.74 11.53
N LYS A 121 18.56 -30.75 11.41
CA LYS A 121 18.81 -31.43 10.13
C LYS A 121 17.57 -32.15 9.57
N ALA A 122 16.70 -32.67 10.44
CA ALA A 122 15.48 -33.34 10.02
C ALA A 122 14.41 -32.36 9.49
N ILE A 123 14.38 -31.14 10.03
CA ILE A 123 13.41 -30.08 9.66
C ILE A 123 13.91 -29.24 8.47
N MET A 124 15.22 -29.18 8.25
CA MET A 124 15.89 -28.43 7.18
C MET A 124 15.30 -28.60 5.77
N PRO A 125 15.05 -29.81 5.24
CA PRO A 125 14.53 -29.96 3.88
C PRO A 125 13.12 -29.38 3.74
N PHE A 126 12.29 -29.48 4.79
CA PHE A 126 10.98 -28.86 4.82
C PHE A 126 11.09 -27.33 4.84
N VAL A 127 11.95 -26.78 5.71
CA VAL A 127 12.13 -25.33 5.82
C VAL A 127 12.69 -24.75 4.52
N LYS A 128 13.74 -25.34 3.94
CA LYS A 128 14.28 -24.91 2.64
C LYS A 128 13.19 -24.93 1.56
N LYS A 129 12.39 -26.00 1.48
CA LYS A 129 11.28 -26.11 0.52
C LYS A 129 10.17 -25.09 0.77
N ALA A 130 9.77 -24.88 2.02
CA ALA A 130 8.72 -23.94 2.39
C ALA A 130 9.13 -22.49 2.12
N VAL A 131 10.37 -22.14 2.45
CA VAL A 131 10.95 -20.82 2.20
C VAL A 131 11.06 -20.56 0.71
N HIS A 132 11.61 -21.51 -0.05
CA HIS A 132 11.68 -21.42 -1.51
C HIS A 132 10.30 -21.23 -2.14
N PHE A 133 9.32 -22.05 -1.74
CA PHE A 133 7.95 -21.93 -2.22
C PHE A 133 7.33 -20.55 -1.90
N ALA A 134 7.52 -20.05 -0.68
CA ALA A 134 7.00 -18.74 -0.28
C ALA A 134 7.59 -17.61 -1.13
N PHE A 135 8.87 -17.73 -1.48
CA PHE A 135 9.58 -16.73 -2.27
C PHE A 135 9.26 -16.79 -3.77
N GLU A 136 9.23 -17.97 -4.37
CA GLU A 136 8.81 -18.14 -5.77
C GLU A 136 7.37 -17.65 -6.00
N ASN A 137 6.52 -17.81 -4.99
CA ASN A 137 5.10 -17.44 -5.05
C ASN A 137 4.79 -16.11 -4.34
N TYR A 138 5.80 -15.29 -4.07
CA TYR A 138 5.66 -14.08 -3.27
C TYR A 138 4.63 -13.10 -3.85
N THR A 139 4.61 -12.91 -5.18
CA THR A 139 3.64 -12.04 -5.85
C THR A 139 2.20 -12.53 -5.64
N TYR A 140 1.96 -13.83 -5.76
CA TYR A 140 0.63 -14.41 -5.52
C TYR A 140 0.22 -14.27 -4.05
N GLN A 141 1.15 -14.45 -3.12
CA GLN A 141 0.92 -14.22 -1.70
C GLN A 141 0.53 -12.76 -1.42
N LEU A 142 1.19 -11.79 -2.06
CA LEU A 142 0.82 -10.37 -1.96
C LEU A 142 -0.60 -10.12 -2.49
N MET A 143 -0.93 -10.62 -3.68
CA MET A 143 -2.26 -10.48 -4.26
C MET A 143 -3.34 -11.10 -3.37
N PHE A 144 -3.09 -12.29 -2.84
CA PHE A 144 -4.01 -12.98 -1.93
C PHE A 144 -4.20 -12.20 -0.62
N SER A 145 -3.13 -11.62 -0.07
CA SER A 145 -3.21 -10.81 1.14
C SER A 145 -4.14 -9.60 0.98
N ILE A 146 -4.15 -8.94 -0.19
CA ILE A 146 -5.03 -7.80 -0.46
C ILE A 146 -6.50 -8.19 -0.32
N LEU A 147 -6.88 -9.36 -0.83
CA LEU A 147 -8.25 -9.87 -0.75
C LEU A 147 -8.65 -10.22 0.69
N LEU A 148 -7.75 -10.89 1.43
CA LEU A 148 -7.99 -11.24 2.83
C LEU A 148 -8.15 -9.99 3.70
N TYR A 149 -7.27 -9.00 3.54
CA TYR A 149 -7.32 -7.78 4.33
C TYR A 149 -8.60 -6.98 4.08
N GLY A 150 -9.09 -6.91 2.85
CA GLY A 150 -10.39 -6.30 2.55
C GLY A 150 -11.56 -6.99 3.28
N PHE A 151 -11.54 -8.33 3.38
CA PHE A 151 -12.56 -9.10 4.11
C PHE A 151 -12.46 -8.88 5.63
N PHE A 152 -11.25 -8.92 6.17
CA PHE A 152 -11.02 -8.84 7.62
C PHE A 152 -11.12 -7.42 8.17
N SER A 153 -10.73 -6.39 7.41
CA SER A 153 -10.81 -5.00 7.85
C SER A 153 -12.25 -4.61 8.22
N VAL A 154 -13.23 -5.09 7.47
CA VAL A 154 -14.65 -4.82 7.69
C VAL A 154 -15.18 -5.52 8.93
N LYS A 155 -14.68 -6.71 9.24
CA LYS A 155 -15.03 -7.45 10.47
C LYS A 155 -14.38 -6.84 11.71
N ILE A 156 -13.13 -6.38 11.62
CA ILE A 156 -12.35 -5.90 12.76
C ILE A 156 -12.64 -4.42 13.08
N LEU A 157 -12.75 -3.57 12.06
CA LEU A 157 -12.92 -2.11 12.23
C LEU A 157 -14.39 -1.65 12.24
N GLY A 158 -15.33 -2.57 11.98
CA GLY A 158 -16.76 -2.33 11.94
C GLY A 158 -17.26 -1.77 10.61
N LYS A 159 -18.34 -2.38 10.09
CA LYS A 159 -18.99 -2.02 8.81
C LYS A 159 -19.47 -0.57 8.75
N GLU A 160 -19.81 0.02 9.90
CA GLU A 160 -20.28 1.41 9.96
C GLU A 160 -19.17 2.43 9.68
N ARG A 161 -17.90 2.03 9.90
CA ARG A 161 -16.74 2.92 9.76
C ARG A 161 -16.00 2.71 8.44
N TYR A 162 -15.92 1.47 7.95
CA TYR A 162 -15.16 1.12 6.75
C TYR A 162 -15.89 0.11 5.85
N ASN A 163 -15.79 0.32 4.53
CA ASN A 163 -16.20 -0.65 3.52
C ASN A 163 -15.01 -1.53 3.09
N TRP A 164 -15.29 -2.56 2.30
CA TRP A 164 -14.28 -3.49 1.79
C TRP A 164 -13.17 -2.82 0.98
N VAL A 165 -13.52 -1.83 0.16
CA VAL A 165 -12.58 -1.09 -0.70
C VAL A 165 -11.65 -0.21 0.13
N GLU A 166 -12.19 0.44 1.17
CA GLU A 166 -11.42 1.21 2.14
C GLU A 166 -10.45 0.31 2.92
N GLY A 167 -10.85 -0.94 3.19
CA GLY A 167 -9.99 -2.01 3.69
C GLY A 167 -8.82 -2.37 2.77
N ILE A 168 -9.10 -2.52 1.48
CA ILE A 168 -8.08 -2.73 0.46
C ILE A 168 -7.11 -1.54 0.43
N VAL A 169 -7.63 -0.31 0.44
CA VAL A 169 -6.80 0.90 0.45
C VAL A 169 -5.91 0.98 1.68
N LEU A 170 -6.44 0.64 2.86
CA LEU A 170 -5.66 0.48 4.09
C LEU A 170 -4.49 -0.46 3.89
N HIS A 171 -4.75 -1.65 3.35
CA HIS A 171 -3.71 -2.65 3.13
C HIS A 171 -2.69 -2.21 2.09
N LEU A 172 -3.11 -1.56 1.01
CA LEU A 172 -2.19 -1.02 0.00
C LEU A 172 -1.20 -0.03 0.61
N PHE A 173 -1.65 0.89 1.47
CA PHE A 173 -0.76 1.82 2.16
C PHE A 173 0.21 1.10 3.11
N VAL A 174 -0.29 0.15 3.91
CA VAL A 174 0.52 -0.60 4.87
C VAL A 174 1.57 -1.45 4.16
N LEU A 175 1.16 -2.17 3.11
CA LEU A 175 2.04 -3.02 2.31
C LEU A 175 3.13 -2.19 1.62
N SER A 176 2.76 -1.10 0.96
CA SER A 176 3.74 -0.23 0.29
C SER A 176 4.75 0.34 1.29
N HIS A 177 4.30 0.74 2.47
CA HIS A 177 5.19 1.31 3.47
C HIS A 177 6.06 0.24 4.16
N SER A 178 5.58 -0.99 4.31
CA SER A 178 6.40 -2.09 4.85
C SER A 178 7.50 -2.51 3.87
N GLU A 179 7.23 -2.47 2.55
CA GLU A 179 8.28 -2.64 1.54
C GLU A 179 9.33 -1.54 1.63
N LEU A 180 8.92 -0.29 1.82
CA LEU A 180 9.87 0.81 2.01
C LEU A 180 10.77 0.57 3.23
N ILE A 181 10.20 0.17 4.37
CA ILE A 181 10.96 -0.08 5.59
C ILE A 181 11.97 -1.21 5.35
N LYS A 182 11.54 -2.31 4.73
CA LYS A 182 12.44 -3.42 4.38
C LYS A 182 13.56 -2.97 3.44
N LEU A 183 13.24 -2.14 2.46
CA LEU A 183 14.23 -1.57 1.55
C LEU A 183 15.26 -0.69 2.26
N LEU A 184 14.84 0.13 3.22
CA LEU A 184 15.74 0.99 4.00
C LEU A 184 16.61 0.17 4.96
N LEU A 185 16.08 -0.93 5.49
CA LEU A 185 16.81 -1.85 6.35
C LEU A 185 17.71 -2.82 5.59
N PHE A 186 17.48 -3.00 4.28
CA PHE A 186 18.18 -3.97 3.44
C PHE A 186 19.71 -3.86 3.53
N PRO A 187 20.35 -2.68 3.45
CA PRO A 187 21.81 -2.59 3.56
C PRO A 187 22.35 -3.09 4.90
N PHE A 188 21.59 -2.94 6.00
CA PHE A 188 21.99 -3.37 7.34
C PHE A 188 21.89 -4.88 7.56
N LEU A 189 21.27 -5.63 6.63
CA LEU A 189 21.22 -7.10 6.72
C LEU A 189 22.53 -7.76 6.27
N PHE A 190 23.39 -7.03 5.55
CA PHE A 190 24.65 -7.54 4.99
C PHE A 190 25.90 -7.13 5.77
N PHE A 191 25.74 -6.36 6.85
CA PHE A 191 26.81 -5.97 7.79
C PHE A 191 26.58 -6.64 9.14
#